data_AF-A0A958KB09-F1
#
_entry.id   AF-A0A958KB09-F1
#
_cell.length_a   1.000
_cell.length_b   1.000
_cell.length_c   1.000
_cell.angle_alpha   90.00
_cell.angle_beta   90.00
_cell.angle_gamma   90.00
#
_symmetry.space_group_name_H-M   'P 1'
#
loop_
_entity.id
_entity.type
_entity.pdbx_description
1 polymer ?
#
loop_
_entity_poly.entity_id
_entity_poly.type
_entity_poly.pdbx_seq_one_letter_code
_entity_poly.pdbx_strand_id
1 'polypeptide(L)'
;EGQLTAKRDGFKILLDLGKWWWEEHNLPLPLGVNVVNKKLGSAAIAAVAQALKGSIECALSSRTEALEYALQYGRGLSHEDADTFVGMYVNNYTLDLGEDGRRSINLFLQKGAEYGIISQDVSTEFFLGV
;
A
#
# COMPACT_ATOMS: atom_id res chain seq x y z
N GLU A 1 -5.83 -8.43 -13.16
CA GLU A 1 -6.13 -8.19 -11.72
C GLU A 1 -7.16 -9.18 -11.21
N GLY A 2 -6.70 -10.25 -10.56
CA GLY A 2 -7.58 -11.35 -10.13
C GLY A 2 -8.63 -10.92 -9.09
N GLN A 3 -8.35 -9.89 -8.30
CA GLN A 3 -9.31 -9.38 -7.30
C GLN A 3 -10.58 -8.79 -7.94
N LEU A 4 -10.47 -8.23 -9.16
CA LEU A 4 -11.60 -7.68 -9.92
C LEU A 4 -12.19 -8.70 -10.90
N THR A 5 -11.34 -9.48 -11.57
CA THR A 5 -11.79 -10.38 -12.65
C THR A 5 -12.27 -11.74 -12.16
N ALA A 6 -11.85 -12.23 -10.98
CA ALA A 6 -12.17 -13.59 -10.54
C ALA A 6 -13.67 -13.92 -10.56
N LYS A 7 -14.53 -12.98 -10.16
CA LYS A 7 -15.98 -13.17 -10.23
C LYS A 7 -16.50 -13.22 -11.68
N ARG A 8 -15.96 -12.36 -12.56
CA ARG A 8 -16.32 -12.33 -13.99
C ARG A 8 -15.89 -13.62 -14.69
N ASP A 9 -14.75 -14.16 -14.29
CA ASP A 9 -14.16 -15.38 -14.83
C ASP A 9 -14.78 -16.67 -14.24
N GLY A 10 -15.80 -16.56 -13.37
CA GLY A 10 -16.51 -17.69 -12.78
C GLY A 10 -15.79 -18.38 -11.62
N PHE A 11 -14.71 -17.80 -11.10
CA PHE A 11 -14.01 -18.34 -9.94
C PHE A 11 -14.74 -18.03 -8.64
N LYS A 12 -14.63 -18.96 -7.68
CA LYS A 12 -15.09 -18.78 -6.31
C LYS A 12 -13.94 -18.30 -5.43
N ILE A 13 -14.11 -17.15 -4.78
CA ILE A 13 -13.18 -16.69 -3.75
C ILE A 13 -13.33 -17.58 -2.51
N LEU A 14 -12.25 -18.29 -2.14
CA LEU A 14 -12.23 -19.15 -0.95
C LEU A 14 -11.87 -18.35 0.31
N LEU A 15 -10.97 -17.39 0.17
CA LEU A 15 -10.51 -16.53 1.26
C LEU A 15 -10.13 -15.16 0.70
N ASP A 16 -10.57 -14.10 1.38
CA ASP A 16 -10.12 -12.73 1.17
C ASP A 16 -9.21 -12.36 2.33
N LEU A 17 -7.91 -12.25 2.07
CA LEU A 17 -6.90 -12.00 3.11
C LEU A 17 -7.07 -10.61 3.75
N GLY A 18 -7.56 -9.63 3.00
CA GLY A 18 -7.81 -8.29 3.53
C GLY A 18 -8.96 -8.31 4.54
N LYS A 19 -10.06 -8.99 4.19
CA LYS A 19 -11.20 -9.17 5.11
C LYS A 19 -10.84 -10.01 6.32
N TRP A 20 -10.17 -11.14 6.12
CA TRP A 20 -9.75 -12.00 7.21
C TRP A 20 -8.86 -11.25 8.21
N TRP A 21 -7.87 -10.50 7.73
CA TRP A 21 -7.02 -9.69 8.60
C TRP A 21 -7.80 -8.62 9.38
N TRP A 22 -8.76 -7.96 8.72
CA TRP A 22 -9.63 -6.98 9.37
C TRP A 22 -10.51 -7.61 10.45
N GLU A 23 -11.13 -8.76 10.17
CA GLU A 23 -11.99 -9.48 11.12
C GLU A 23 -11.20 -9.95 12.36
N GLU A 24 -9.96 -10.39 12.18
CA GLU A 24 -9.11 -10.90 13.26
C GLU A 24 -8.47 -9.78 14.10
N HIS A 25 -8.16 -8.63 13.51
CA HIS A 25 -7.30 -7.61 14.15
C HIS A 25 -7.88 -6.21 14.20
N ASN A 26 -8.98 -5.95 13.47
CA ASN A 26 -9.59 -4.63 13.31
C ASN A 26 -8.58 -3.57 12.87
N LEU A 27 -7.68 -3.96 11.96
CA LEU A 27 -6.61 -3.15 11.39
C LEU A 27 -6.53 -3.41 9.88
N PRO A 28 -6.10 -2.44 9.05
CA PRO A 28 -5.96 -2.65 7.60
C PRO A 28 -4.77 -3.57 7.28
N LEU A 29 -4.90 -4.50 6.33
CA LEU A 29 -3.79 -5.39 5.96
C LEU A 29 -2.65 -4.61 5.27
N PRO A 30 -1.41 -4.59 5.80
CA PRO A 30 -0.28 -3.97 5.11
C PRO A 30 0.12 -4.80 3.89
N LEU A 31 0.12 -4.18 2.71
CA LEU A 31 0.47 -4.84 1.44
C LEU A 31 1.80 -4.38 0.86
N GLY A 32 2.13 -3.10 1.04
CA GLY A 32 3.36 -2.51 0.53
C GLY A 32 3.69 -1.23 1.28
N VAL A 33 4.98 -0.92 1.36
CA VAL A 33 5.52 0.30 1.96
C VAL A 33 6.66 0.83 1.11
N ASN A 34 6.85 2.15 1.12
CA ASN A 34 8.07 2.75 0.59
C ASN A 34 9.15 2.70 1.66
N VAL A 35 10.36 2.28 1.27
CA VAL A 35 11.51 2.18 2.18
C VAL A 35 12.66 3.04 1.66
N VAL A 36 13.35 3.72 2.57
CA VAL A 36 14.48 4.58 2.25
C VAL A 36 15.72 4.14 3.05
N ASN A 37 16.88 4.14 2.39
CA ASN A 37 18.12 3.72 3.02
C ASN A 37 18.61 4.79 4.00
N LYS A 38 18.75 4.42 5.28
CA LYS A 38 19.21 5.32 6.36
C LYS A 38 20.57 5.97 6.08
N LYS A 39 21.42 5.34 5.26
CA LYS A 39 22.74 5.88 4.88
C LYS A 39 22.68 7.17 4.05
N LEU A 40 21.51 7.54 3.52
CA LEU A 40 21.33 8.80 2.78
C LEU A 40 21.37 10.04 3.70
N GLY A 41 21.17 9.87 5.01
CA GLY A 41 21.13 10.97 5.98
C GLY A 41 19.78 11.67 6.01
N SER A 42 19.50 12.34 7.15
CA SER A 42 18.18 12.89 7.46
C SER A 42 17.67 13.91 6.44
N ALA A 43 18.55 14.78 5.93
CA ALA A 43 18.18 15.80 4.94
C ALA A 43 17.70 15.18 3.62
N ALA A 44 18.42 14.18 3.10
CA ALA A 44 18.02 13.50 1.87
C ALA A 44 16.75 12.66 2.08
N ILE A 45 16.62 12.00 3.22
CA ILE A 45 15.41 11.23 3.57
C ILE A 45 14.17 12.15 3.61
N ALA A 46 14.28 13.32 4.24
CA ALA A 46 13.19 14.29 4.29
C ALA A 46 12.83 14.83 2.90
N ALA A 47 13.83 15.11 2.06
CA ALA A 47 13.61 15.55 0.68
C ALA A 47 12.87 14.48 -0.16
N VAL A 48 13.25 13.21 -0.03
CA VAL A 48 12.59 12.09 -0.71
C VAL A 48 11.15 11.92 -0.23
N ALA A 49 10.91 11.95 1.09
CA ALA A 49 9.57 11.86 1.65
C ALA A 49 8.66 12.99 1.15
N GLN A 50 9.15 14.23 1.15
CA GLN A 50 8.40 15.38 0.66
C GLN A 50 8.10 15.29 -0.85
N ALA A 51 9.07 14.82 -1.65
CA ALA A 51 8.88 14.64 -3.09
C ALA A 51 7.85 13.53 -3.39
N LEU A 52 7.91 12.40 -2.67
CA LEU A 52 6.94 11.32 -2.81
C LEU A 52 5.53 11.77 -2.43
N LYS A 53 5.39 12.45 -1.28
CA LYS A 53 4.11 13.02 -0.86
C LYS A 53 3.53 13.96 -1.90
N GLY A 54 4.33 14.91 -2.39
CA GLY A 54 3.90 15.84 -3.44
C GLY A 54 3.52 15.14 -4.74
N SER A 55 4.21 14.05 -5.09
CA SER A 55 3.86 13.23 -6.27
C SER A 55 2.50 12.54 -6.10
N ILE A 56 2.20 12.01 -4.92
CA ILE A 56 0.91 11.36 -4.62
C ILE A 56 -0.22 12.40 -4.60
N GLU A 57 -0.01 13.55 -3.95
CA GLU A 57 -0.96 14.67 -3.94
C GLU A 57 -1.28 15.15 -5.35
N CYS A 58 -0.26 15.32 -6.20
CA CYS A 58 -0.42 15.68 -7.61
C CYS A 58 -1.25 14.63 -8.38
N ALA A 59 -0.94 13.35 -8.19
CA ALA A 59 -1.67 12.26 -8.87
C ALA A 59 -3.14 12.19 -8.40
N LEU A 60 -3.41 12.48 -7.13
CA LEU A 60 -4.77 12.53 -6.58
C LEU A 60 -5.54 13.75 -7.08
N SER A 61 -4.91 14.93 -7.18
CA SER A 61 -5.55 16.14 -7.70
C SER A 61 -5.79 16.08 -9.22
N SER A 62 -4.94 15.35 -9.94
CA SER A 62 -4.98 15.19 -11.41
C SER A 62 -5.26 13.74 -11.80
N ARG A 63 -6.29 13.14 -11.20
CA ARG A 63 -6.58 11.70 -11.30
C ARG A 63 -6.68 11.19 -12.73
N THR A 64 -7.36 11.90 -13.62
CA THR A 64 -7.52 11.46 -15.03
C THR A 64 -6.18 11.36 -15.74
N GLU A 65 -5.36 12.41 -15.69
CA GLU A 65 -4.03 12.43 -16.32
C GLU A 65 -3.09 11.38 -15.71
N ALA A 66 -3.14 11.21 -14.39
CA ALA A 66 -2.36 10.18 -13.70
C ALA A 66 -2.77 8.77 -14.13
N LEU A 67 -4.07 8.51 -14.31
CA LEU A 67 -4.59 7.23 -14.80
C LEU A 67 -4.24 6.98 -16.27
N GLU A 68 -4.35 7.99 -17.12
CA GLU A 68 -3.94 7.87 -18.54
C GLU A 68 -2.47 7.48 -18.67
N TYR A 69 -1.60 8.07 -17.85
CA TYR A 69 -0.19 7.65 -17.78
C TYR A 69 -0.03 6.23 -17.22
N ALA A 70 -0.72 5.90 -16.12
CA ALA A 70 -0.63 4.59 -15.49
C ALA A 70 -1.13 3.44 -16.39
N LEU A 71 -2.13 3.70 -17.23
CA LEU A 71 -2.70 2.73 -18.16
C LEU A 71 -1.70 2.21 -19.20
N GLN A 72 -0.63 2.94 -19.49
CA GLN A 72 0.48 2.47 -20.32
C GLN A 72 1.17 1.24 -19.74
N TYR A 73 1.08 1.07 -18.41
CA TYR A 73 1.60 -0.06 -17.65
C TYR A 73 0.51 -1.05 -17.23
N GLY A 74 -0.76 -0.70 -17.47
CA GLY A 74 -1.92 -1.54 -17.22
C GLY A 74 -1.96 -2.68 -18.24
N ARG A 75 -1.87 -3.93 -17.77
CA ARG A 75 -1.83 -5.15 -18.62
C ARG A 75 -3.19 -5.45 -19.27
N GLY A 76 -3.67 -4.59 -20.15
CA GLY A 76 -4.96 -4.73 -20.85
C GLY A 76 -6.20 -4.42 -19.99
N LEU A 77 -6.04 -3.63 -18.92
CA LEU A 77 -7.17 -3.17 -18.12
C LEU A 77 -7.97 -2.13 -18.90
N SER A 78 -9.29 -2.18 -18.76
CA SER A 78 -10.15 -1.06 -19.18
C SER A 78 -9.88 0.16 -18.30
N HIS A 79 -10.22 1.36 -18.78
CA HIS A 79 -10.05 2.58 -18.01
C HIS A 79 -10.84 2.54 -16.68
N GLU A 80 -12.05 1.97 -16.69
CA GLU A 80 -12.88 1.82 -15.49
C GLU A 80 -12.29 0.82 -14.48
N ASP A 81 -11.76 -0.31 -14.98
CA ASP A 81 -11.10 -1.30 -14.12
C ASP A 81 -9.80 -0.75 -13.54
N ALA A 82 -9.04 0.04 -14.31
CA ALA A 82 -7.83 0.68 -13.84
C ALA A 82 -8.12 1.77 -12.80
N ASP A 83 -9.15 2.59 -13.00
CA ASP A 83 -9.58 3.58 -12.02
C ASP A 83 -9.97 2.92 -10.69
N THR A 84 -10.78 1.86 -10.77
CA THR A 84 -11.17 1.06 -9.60
C THR A 84 -9.95 0.47 -8.91
N PHE A 85 -9.08 -0.19 -9.67
CA PHE A 85 -7.89 -0.85 -9.15
C PHE A 85 -6.94 0.15 -8.47
N VAL A 86 -6.63 1.27 -9.11
CA VAL A 86 -5.77 2.31 -8.54
C VAL A 86 -6.41 2.89 -7.28
N GLY A 87 -7.72 3.12 -7.27
CA GLY A 87 -8.43 3.61 -6.08
C GLY A 87 -8.36 2.68 -4.86
N MET A 88 -8.17 1.37 -5.07
CA MET A 88 -8.02 0.42 -3.97
C MET A 88 -6.69 0.58 -3.21
N TYR A 89 -5.63 1.03 -3.89
CA TYR A 89 -4.28 1.10 -3.33
C TYR A 89 -3.74 2.52 -3.17
N VAL A 90 -4.27 3.48 -3.92
CA VAL A 90 -3.89 4.89 -3.86
C VAL A 90 -5.04 5.68 -3.22
N ASN A 91 -4.96 5.83 -1.90
CA ASN A 91 -5.96 6.49 -1.08
C ASN A 91 -5.30 7.24 0.09
N ASN A 92 -6.08 7.64 1.10
CA ASN A 92 -5.55 8.41 2.24
C ASN A 92 -4.44 7.66 3.01
N TYR A 93 -4.47 6.32 3.07
CA TYR A 93 -3.39 5.54 3.68
C TYR A 93 -2.06 5.65 2.93
N THR A 94 -2.10 6.00 1.64
CA THR A 94 -0.91 6.25 0.81
C THR A 94 -0.29 7.60 1.11
N LEU A 95 -1.10 8.59 1.51
CA LEU A 95 -0.63 9.91 1.95
C LEU A 95 -0.13 9.89 3.38
N ASP A 96 -0.83 9.17 4.25
CA ASP A 96 -0.44 8.97 5.63
C ASP A 96 -1.00 7.64 6.14
N LEU A 97 -0.10 6.71 6.49
CA LEU A 97 -0.43 5.45 7.14
C LEU A 97 -1.32 5.64 8.38
N GLY A 98 -1.18 6.78 9.07
CA GLY A 98 -1.84 7.05 10.33
C GLY A 98 -1.41 6.08 11.43
N GLU A 99 -2.05 6.18 12.60
CA GLU A 99 -1.73 5.31 13.73
C GLU A 99 -2.10 3.85 13.46
N ASP A 100 -3.26 3.60 12.85
CA ASP A 100 -3.71 2.24 12.56
C ASP A 100 -2.86 1.54 11.50
N GLY A 101 -2.38 2.26 10.47
CA GLY A 101 -1.44 1.69 9.51
C GLY A 101 -0.12 1.29 10.17
N ARG A 102 0.43 2.14 11.03
CA ARG A 102 1.67 1.85 11.79
C ARG A 102 1.47 0.66 12.74
N ARG A 103 0.36 0.62 13.47
CA ARG A 103 -0.01 -0.51 14.35
C ARG A 103 -0.13 -1.80 13.56
N SER A 104 -0.75 -1.74 12.38
CA SER A 104 -0.93 -2.92 11.53
C SER A 104 0.40 -3.46 11.00
N ILE A 105 1.32 -2.59 10.57
CA ILE A 105 2.68 -2.99 10.16
C ILE A 105 3.41 -3.69 11.31
N ASN A 106 3.37 -3.10 12.51
CA ASN A 106 4.03 -3.67 13.68
C ASN A 106 3.46 -5.04 14.03
N LEU A 107 2.14 -5.17 14.04
CA LEU A 107 1.47 -6.45 14.31
C LEU A 107 1.81 -7.50 13.25
N PHE A 108 1.84 -7.10 11.97
CA PHE A 108 2.17 -7.99 10.86
C PHE A 108 3.61 -8.54 10.98
N LEU A 109 4.57 -7.67 11.29
CA LEU A 109 5.97 -8.08 11.51
C LEU A 109 6.10 -8.95 12.77
N GLN A 110 5.43 -8.59 13.86
CA GLN A 110 5.40 -9.39 15.08
C GLN A 110 4.92 -10.82 14.81
N LYS A 111 3.80 -10.97 14.09
CA LYS A 111 3.28 -12.30 13.71
C LYS A 111 4.25 -13.07 12.81
N GLY A 112 4.89 -12.39 11.87
CA GLY A 112 5.94 -12.99 11.05
C GLY A 112 7.09 -13.56 11.90
N ALA A 113 7.48 -12.85 12.95
CA ALA A 113 8.51 -13.30 13.87
C ALA A 113 8.03 -14.47 14.75
N GLU A 114 6.81 -14.39 15.29
CA GLU A 114 6.16 -15.46 16.08
C GLU A 114 6.06 -16.78 15.29
N TYR A 115 5.77 -16.70 13.99
CA TYR A 115 5.72 -17.85 13.09
C TYR A 115 7.11 -18.28 12.55
N GLY A 116 8.20 -17.62 12.96
CA GLY A 116 9.56 -17.97 12.54
C GLY A 116 9.88 -17.64 11.09
N ILE A 117 9.12 -16.75 10.45
CA ILE A 117 9.33 -16.30 9.06
C ILE A 117 10.43 -15.23 8.99
N ILE A 118 10.50 -14.36 10.00
CA ILE A 118 11.50 -13.29 10.11
C ILE A 118 12.17 -13.28 11.49
N SER A 119 13.25 -12.49 11.63
CA SER A 119 13.92 -12.28 12.92
C SER A 119 13.02 -11.57 13.93
N GLN A 120 13.24 -11.85 15.22
CA GLN A 120 12.60 -11.15 16.34
C GLN A 120 13.13 -9.72 16.53
N ASP A 121 14.31 -9.40 15.99
CA ASP A 121 14.98 -8.09 16.18
C ASP A 121 14.52 -7.01 15.17
N VAL A 122 13.32 -7.15 14.60
CA VAL A 122 12.81 -6.21 13.61
C VAL A 122 12.20 -5.00 14.33
N SER A 123 12.79 -3.83 14.10
CA SER A 123 12.23 -2.55 14.54
C SER A 123 11.90 -1.65 13.36
N THR A 124 10.78 -0.94 13.47
CA THR A 124 10.30 -0.01 12.46
C THR A 124 10.56 1.43 12.90
N GLU A 125 11.01 2.26 11.97
CA GLU A 125 11.10 3.70 12.13
C GLU A 125 10.24 4.35 11.05
N PHE A 126 9.26 5.15 11.46
CA PHE A 126 8.34 5.84 10.55
C PHE A 126 8.78 7.30 10.42
N PHE A 127 9.04 7.75 9.19
CA PHE A 127 9.35 9.15 8.90
C PHE A 127 8.05 9.89 8.60
N LEU A 128 7.98 11.17 8.97
CA LEU A 128 6.74 11.96 8.85
C LEU A 128 6.29 12.08 7.39
N GLY A 129 5.04 11.72 7.13
CA GLY A 129 4.29 12.15 5.95
C GLY A 129 4.23 11.21 4.75
N VAL A 130 4.83 10.00 4.83
CA VAL A 130 4.62 8.85 3.93
C VAL A 130 4.98 7.56 4.65
#